data_AF-A0AAP0HCW8-F1
#
_entry.id   AF-A0AAP0HCW8-F1
#
_cell.length_a   1.000
_cell.length_b   1.000
_cell.length_c   1.000
_cell.angle_alpha   90.00
_cell.angle_beta   90.00
_cell.angle_gamma   90.00
#
_symmetry.space_group_name_H-M   'P 1'
#
loop_
_entity.id
_entity.type
_entity.pdbx_description
1 polymer ?
#
loop_
_entity_poly.entity_id
_entity_poly.type
_entity_poly.pdbx_seq_one_letter_code
_entity_poly.pdbx_strand_id
1 'polypeptide(L)'
;MNLFEVAHFVPEKPMYEQGLILLPHLATLVLGFGGIYHSLLGPETLEESFPFFGYYSRLFILEAYMIPGLLGEEMFHLYTWRNLAYLNQTFCMGSPSTCMVGEAYLSYSLGALSVFGFIACCFVWFNNTAYPSEFYGPTGPEASQAQAFTFLVRDQRLGANVGSAQGPTGLGKYLMRSPTGEIIFGGETMRFWDLRAPWLEPLRGPNGLDLSRLKKDIQPWQERRSAEYMTHAPLGSLNSVGGVATEINAVNYVSPRSWLATSHFVLGFFLFVGHLWHAGRARAAAAGFEKGIDRDLEPVLFMTPLN
;
A
#
# COMPACT_ATOMS: atom_id res chain seq x y z
N MET A 1 -22.66 -7.03 -5.36
CA MET A 1 -21.46 -7.50 -4.63
C MET A 1 -21.61 -7.36 -3.12
N ASN A 2 -21.95 -6.18 -2.55
CA ASN A 2 -22.06 -6.03 -1.09
C ASN A 2 -23.05 -7.02 -0.42
N LEU A 3 -24.30 -7.12 -0.91
CA LEU A 3 -25.27 -8.10 -0.39
C LEU A 3 -24.82 -9.56 -0.54
N PHE A 4 -23.99 -9.85 -1.55
CA PHE A 4 -23.43 -11.18 -1.75
C PHE A 4 -22.38 -11.49 -0.68
N GLU A 5 -21.50 -10.55 -0.36
CA GLU A 5 -20.55 -10.68 0.75
C GLU A 5 -21.28 -10.88 2.08
N VAL A 6 -22.33 -10.09 2.35
CA VAL A 6 -23.16 -10.25 3.56
C VAL A 6 -23.80 -11.64 3.64
N ALA A 7 -24.28 -12.18 2.52
CA ALA A 7 -24.92 -13.50 2.50
C ALA A 7 -23.95 -14.66 2.79
N HIS A 8 -22.64 -14.47 2.56
CA HIS A 8 -21.62 -15.49 2.78
C HIS A 8 -20.72 -15.19 3.99
N PHE A 9 -20.99 -14.10 4.70
CA PHE A 9 -20.18 -13.65 5.82
C PHE A 9 -20.43 -14.51 7.06
N VAL A 10 -19.34 -15.06 7.60
CA VAL A 10 -19.28 -15.77 8.86
C VAL A 10 -18.53 -14.89 9.87
N PRO A 11 -19.20 -14.34 10.90
CA PRO A 11 -18.61 -13.33 11.79
C PRO A 11 -17.51 -13.87 12.71
N GLU A 12 -17.45 -15.17 12.92
CA GLU A 12 -16.44 -15.82 13.78
C GLU A 12 -15.09 -15.99 13.07
N LYS A 13 -15.05 -15.84 11.74
CA LYS A 13 -13.82 -15.95 10.95
C LYS A 13 -13.27 -14.56 10.61
N PRO A 14 -11.95 -14.39 10.50
CA PRO A 14 -11.38 -13.18 9.96
C PRO A 14 -11.94 -12.86 8.57
N MET A 15 -12.14 -11.58 8.26
CA MET A 15 -12.72 -11.17 6.97
C MET A 15 -11.81 -11.56 5.79
N TYR A 16 -10.50 -11.49 6.00
CA TYR A 16 -9.51 -11.80 4.97
C TYR A 16 -9.44 -13.29 4.60
N GLU A 17 -9.99 -14.20 5.41
CA GLU A 17 -10.09 -15.64 5.07
C GLU A 17 -11.29 -15.96 4.17
N GLN A 18 -12.21 -15.02 4.00
CA GLN A 18 -13.53 -15.27 3.41
C GLN A 18 -13.68 -14.70 1.99
N GLY A 19 -12.60 -14.15 1.41
CA GLY A 19 -12.65 -13.55 0.08
C GLY A 19 -13.46 -12.25 0.02
N LEU A 20 -13.53 -11.51 1.13
CA LEU A 20 -14.29 -10.27 1.24
C LEU A 20 -13.40 -9.08 0.87
N ILE A 21 -13.94 -8.15 0.09
CA ILE A 21 -13.26 -6.90 -0.25
C ILE A 21 -14.10 -5.68 0.09
N LEU A 22 -15.44 -5.74 0.05
CA LEU A 22 -16.29 -4.57 0.32
C LEU A 22 -16.60 -4.38 1.81
N LEU A 23 -16.89 -5.46 2.54
CA LEU A 23 -17.11 -5.40 3.98
C LEU A 23 -15.90 -4.83 4.75
N PRO A 24 -14.64 -5.18 4.41
CA PRO A 24 -13.46 -4.49 4.94
C PRO A 24 -13.46 -2.97 4.73
N HIS A 25 -13.87 -2.47 3.56
CA HIS A 25 -13.95 -1.01 3.32
C HIS A 25 -15.00 -0.37 4.22
N LEU A 26 -16.17 -0.99 4.38
CA LEU A 26 -17.21 -0.48 5.28
C LEU A 26 -16.76 -0.49 6.75
N ALA A 27 -16.02 -1.52 7.18
CA ALA A 27 -15.47 -1.61 8.52
C ALA A 27 -14.41 -0.52 8.79
N THR A 28 -13.55 -0.23 7.80
CA THR A 28 -12.57 0.86 7.90
C THR A 28 -13.24 2.23 8.04
N LEU A 29 -14.37 2.48 7.37
CA LEU A 29 -15.10 3.76 7.48
C LEU A 29 -15.62 4.05 8.90
N VAL A 30 -15.96 3.00 9.68
CA VAL A 30 -16.39 3.14 11.08
C VAL A 30 -15.23 3.58 11.98
N LEU A 31 -13.99 3.17 11.70
CA LEU A 31 -12.79 3.74 12.33
C LEU A 31 -12.61 5.23 11.96
N GLY A 32 -13.06 5.63 10.77
CA GLY A 32 -13.14 7.03 10.35
C GLY A 32 -14.05 7.90 11.23
N PHE A 33 -15.12 7.32 11.81
CA PHE A 33 -16.00 8.03 12.76
C PHE A 33 -15.31 8.34 14.10
N GLY A 34 -14.42 7.45 14.56
CA GLY A 34 -13.51 7.72 15.68
C GLY A 34 -12.53 8.86 15.36
N GLY A 35 -12.04 8.92 14.11
CA GLY A 35 -11.30 10.05 13.57
C GLY A 35 -12.09 11.36 13.64
N ILE A 36 -13.35 11.38 13.18
CA ILE A 36 -14.25 12.55 13.24
C ILE A 36 -14.48 13.03 14.69
N TYR A 37 -14.71 12.11 15.64
CA TYR A 37 -14.83 12.45 17.05
C TYR A 37 -13.54 13.09 17.60
N HIS A 38 -12.38 12.50 17.32
CA HIS A 38 -11.10 13.07 17.76
C HIS A 38 -10.76 14.40 17.08
N SER A 39 -11.20 14.62 15.84
CA SER A 39 -10.98 15.88 15.11
C SER A 39 -11.93 17.02 15.49
N LEU A 40 -13.14 16.73 15.99
CA LEU A 40 -14.15 17.75 16.31
C LEU A 40 -14.37 17.94 17.81
N LEU A 41 -14.18 16.89 18.61
CA LEU A 41 -14.54 16.84 20.03
C LEU A 41 -13.42 16.30 20.93
N GLY A 42 -12.32 15.81 20.35
CA GLY A 42 -11.14 15.36 21.07
C GLY A 42 -10.22 16.52 21.49
N PRO A 43 -9.31 16.28 22.45
CA PRO A 43 -8.32 17.28 22.84
C PRO A 43 -7.37 17.61 21.68
N GLU A 44 -7.06 18.90 21.48
CA GLU A 44 -6.22 19.41 20.37
C GLU A 44 -4.76 18.92 20.45
N THR A 45 -4.28 18.64 21.66
CA THR A 45 -2.94 18.12 21.94
C THR A 45 -3.06 16.94 22.91
N LEU A 46 -2.40 15.82 22.59
CA LEU A 46 -2.39 14.62 23.44
C LEU A 46 -1.17 14.57 24.38
N GLU A 47 -0.21 15.49 24.20
CA GLU A 47 1.05 15.55 24.94
C GLU A 47 0.86 15.81 26.44
N GLU A 48 -0.16 16.59 26.82
CA GLU A 48 -0.42 16.94 28.22
C GLU A 48 -1.29 15.88 28.93
N SER A 49 -2.08 15.10 28.18
CA SER A 49 -3.03 14.14 28.73
C SER A 49 -2.48 12.70 28.76
N PHE A 50 -1.75 12.28 27.73
CA PHE A 50 -1.23 10.91 27.60
C PHE A 50 0.10 10.89 26.81
N PRO A 51 1.27 10.90 27.47
CA PRO A 51 2.60 10.98 26.82
C PRO A 51 2.98 9.76 25.95
N PHE A 52 2.09 8.78 25.78
CA PHE A 52 2.28 7.63 24.88
C PHE A 52 1.98 7.96 23.40
N PHE A 53 1.26 9.06 23.09
CA PHE A 53 0.64 9.28 21.76
C PHE A 53 1.18 10.46 20.91
N GLY A 54 2.24 11.17 21.31
CA GLY A 54 2.78 12.31 20.54
C GLY A 54 3.77 11.91 19.42
N TYR A 55 3.77 12.60 18.26
CA TYR A 55 4.78 12.40 17.19
C TYR A 55 5.06 13.68 16.35
N TYR A 56 6.22 13.69 15.67
CA TYR A 56 6.78 14.78 14.85
C TYR A 56 6.77 14.39 13.36
N SER A 57 6.36 15.29 12.46
CA SER A 57 6.11 14.97 11.04
C SER A 57 7.30 15.26 10.11
N ARG A 58 7.61 14.30 9.22
CA ARG A 58 8.43 14.50 8.01
C ARG A 58 7.69 13.91 6.80
N LEU A 59 7.78 14.61 5.68
CA LEU A 59 7.01 14.45 4.44
C LEU A 59 7.35 13.15 3.68
N PHE A 60 6.37 12.27 3.39
CA PHE A 60 6.27 11.40 2.19
C PHE A 60 4.88 10.70 2.17
N ILE A 61 4.14 10.76 1.03
CA ILE A 61 2.76 10.22 0.85
C ILE A 61 2.67 8.68 1.05
N LEU A 62 3.80 7.98 1.10
CA LEU A 62 3.90 6.55 1.42
C LEU A 62 3.97 6.25 2.92
N GLU A 63 4.24 7.26 3.75
CA GLU A 63 4.33 7.17 5.22
C GLU A 63 3.06 7.69 5.91
N ALA A 64 1.88 7.33 5.42
CA ALA A 64 0.63 7.60 6.12
C ALA A 64 0.46 6.62 7.30
N TYR A 65 1.32 6.75 8.31
CA TYR A 65 1.35 5.91 9.52
C TYR A 65 0.34 6.34 10.59
N MET A 66 -0.42 7.42 10.36
CA MET A 66 -1.29 8.03 11.36
C MET A 66 -2.60 8.54 10.75
N ILE A 67 -3.73 8.17 11.37
CA ILE A 67 -5.11 8.56 10.97
C ILE A 67 -5.28 10.10 10.79
N PRO A 68 -4.68 10.97 11.62
CA PRO A 68 -4.74 12.43 11.43
C PRO A 68 -4.13 12.93 10.12
N GLY A 69 -3.11 12.25 9.57
CA GLY A 69 -2.47 12.64 8.31
C GLY A 69 -3.38 12.44 7.09
N LEU A 70 -4.21 11.40 7.11
CA LEU A 70 -5.17 11.10 6.04
C LEU A 70 -6.32 12.13 6.00
N LEU A 71 -6.86 12.50 7.16
CA LEU A 71 -7.95 13.49 7.26
C LEU A 71 -7.50 14.92 6.95
N GLY A 72 -6.27 15.28 7.31
CA GLY A 72 -5.69 16.59 7.00
C GLY A 72 -5.55 16.85 5.49
N GLU A 73 -5.20 15.82 4.71
CA GLU A 73 -5.07 15.94 3.25
C GLU A 73 -6.43 15.94 2.52
N GLU A 74 -7.42 15.17 2.99
CA GLU A 74 -8.76 15.13 2.39
C GLU A 74 -9.48 16.49 2.44
N MET A 75 -9.42 17.19 3.59
CA MET A 75 -10.01 18.52 3.75
C MET A 75 -9.27 19.60 2.95
N PHE A 76 -7.95 19.47 2.79
CA PHE A 76 -7.14 20.41 2.01
C PHE A 76 -7.38 20.25 0.50
N HIS A 77 -7.51 19.03 -0.01
CA HIS A 77 -7.74 18.77 -1.43
C HIS A 77 -9.14 19.18 -1.90
N LEU A 78 -10.20 18.90 -1.13
CA LEU A 78 -11.55 19.24 -1.58
C LEU A 78 -11.78 20.75 -1.73
N TYR A 79 -11.18 21.55 -0.83
CA TYR A 79 -11.35 23.01 -0.82
C TYR A 79 -10.45 23.73 -1.83
N THR A 80 -9.24 23.23 -2.09
CA THR A 80 -8.31 23.84 -3.06
C THR A 80 -8.69 23.52 -4.51
N TRP A 81 -9.04 22.26 -4.82
CA TRP A 81 -9.41 21.86 -6.19
C TRP A 81 -10.72 22.50 -6.67
N ARG A 82 -11.71 22.67 -5.78
CA ARG A 82 -12.97 23.35 -6.12
C ARG A 82 -12.73 24.82 -6.50
N ASN A 83 -11.87 25.52 -5.76
CA ASN A 83 -11.56 26.92 -6.07
C ASN A 83 -10.64 27.07 -7.31
N LEU A 84 -9.72 26.13 -7.54
CA LEU A 84 -8.83 26.15 -8.72
C LEU A 84 -9.54 25.77 -10.03
N ALA A 85 -10.52 24.87 -9.98
CA ALA A 85 -11.28 24.45 -11.17
C ALA A 85 -12.15 25.60 -11.73
N TYR A 86 -12.76 26.41 -10.85
CA TYR A 86 -13.50 27.62 -11.25
C TYR A 86 -12.58 28.72 -11.82
N LEU A 87 -11.31 28.76 -11.43
CA LEU A 87 -10.30 29.72 -11.95
C LEU A 87 -9.60 29.24 -13.23
N ASN A 88 -9.47 27.93 -13.46
CA ASN A 88 -8.77 27.35 -14.63
C ASN A 88 -9.66 27.17 -15.86
N GLN A 89 -10.99 27.15 -15.70
CA GLN A 89 -11.92 27.04 -16.83
C GLN A 89 -11.74 28.21 -17.83
N THR A 90 -11.17 29.33 -17.38
CA THR A 90 -10.81 30.51 -18.17
C THR A 90 -9.36 30.54 -18.69
N PHE A 91 -8.41 29.78 -18.12
CA PHE A 91 -6.98 29.86 -18.49
C PHE A 91 -6.53 28.79 -19.50
N CYS A 92 -7.16 27.60 -19.48
CA CYS A 92 -6.82 26.52 -20.41
C CYS A 92 -7.49 26.66 -21.78
N MET A 93 -8.55 27.49 -21.87
CA MET A 93 -9.22 27.85 -23.13
C MET A 93 -8.35 28.83 -23.93
N GLY A 94 -7.23 28.34 -24.47
CA GLY A 94 -6.34 29.13 -25.32
C GLY A 94 -4.85 28.76 -25.28
N SER A 95 -4.43 27.74 -24.52
CA SER A 95 -3.00 27.40 -24.45
C SER A 95 -2.49 26.58 -25.65
N PRO A 96 -1.35 26.94 -26.27
CA PRO A 96 -0.73 26.21 -27.38
C PRO A 96 -0.26 24.78 -27.04
N SER A 97 -0.20 24.44 -25.75
CA SER A 97 0.38 23.20 -25.23
C SER A 97 -0.59 22.01 -25.16
N THR A 98 -1.87 22.22 -25.45
CA THR A 98 -2.94 21.24 -25.18
C THR A 98 -3.90 21.10 -26.35
N CYS A 99 -4.27 19.86 -26.68
CA CYS A 99 -5.19 19.55 -27.76
C CYS A 99 -6.63 19.67 -27.24
N MET A 100 -7.40 20.62 -27.75
CA MET A 100 -8.77 20.92 -27.30
C MET A 100 -9.82 20.10 -28.06
N VAL A 101 -9.67 18.77 -28.06
CA VAL A 101 -10.57 17.83 -28.74
C VAL A 101 -11.12 16.83 -27.73
N GLY A 102 -12.37 16.38 -27.90
CA GLY A 102 -13.02 15.41 -27.00
C GLY A 102 -12.17 14.18 -26.68
N GLU A 103 -11.50 13.63 -27.68
CA GLU A 103 -10.59 12.48 -27.52
C GLU A 103 -9.33 12.80 -26.70
N ALA A 104 -8.84 14.05 -26.76
CA ALA A 104 -7.71 14.47 -25.93
C ALA A 104 -8.10 14.54 -24.46
N TYR A 105 -9.29 15.05 -24.12
CA TYR A 105 -9.79 15.05 -22.74
C TYR A 105 -9.94 13.63 -22.18
N LEU A 106 -10.49 12.70 -22.98
CA LEU A 106 -10.52 11.28 -22.63
C LEU A 106 -9.12 10.75 -22.34
N SER A 107 -8.14 11.07 -23.20
CA SER A 107 -6.76 10.63 -23.01
C SER A 107 -6.15 11.15 -21.70
N TYR A 108 -6.41 12.40 -21.30
CA TYR A 108 -5.92 12.96 -20.04
C TYR A 108 -6.51 12.24 -18.83
N SER A 109 -7.82 11.96 -18.85
CA SER A 109 -8.49 11.20 -17.80
C SER A 109 -7.97 9.77 -17.69
N LEU A 110 -7.72 9.10 -18.84
CA LEU A 110 -7.13 7.75 -18.84
C LEU A 110 -5.72 7.74 -18.22
N GLY A 111 -4.91 8.76 -18.53
CA GLY A 111 -3.58 8.91 -17.94
C GLY A 111 -3.64 9.10 -16.41
N ALA A 112 -4.56 9.94 -15.93
CA ALA A 112 -4.77 10.14 -14.50
C ALA A 112 -5.26 8.86 -13.79
N LEU A 113 -6.27 8.18 -14.35
CA LEU A 113 -6.81 6.93 -13.78
C LEU A 113 -5.75 5.82 -13.75
N SER A 114 -4.85 5.78 -14.73
CA SER A 114 -3.73 4.84 -14.72
C SER A 114 -2.81 5.05 -13.52
N VAL A 115 -2.41 6.30 -13.27
CA VAL A 115 -1.59 6.65 -12.10
C VAL A 115 -2.33 6.33 -10.80
N PHE A 116 -3.64 6.61 -10.72
CA PHE A 116 -4.45 6.23 -9.56
C PHE A 116 -4.51 4.70 -9.36
N GLY A 117 -4.59 3.92 -10.42
CA GLY A 117 -4.53 2.45 -10.35
C GLY A 117 -3.21 1.95 -9.77
N PHE A 118 -2.08 2.50 -10.20
CA PHE A 118 -0.76 2.15 -9.66
C PHE A 118 -0.58 2.62 -8.21
N ILE A 119 -1.06 3.80 -7.85
CA ILE A 119 -1.05 4.28 -6.46
C ILE A 119 -1.88 3.34 -5.59
N ALA A 120 -3.11 3.00 -5.99
CA ALA A 120 -3.98 2.09 -5.26
C ALA A 120 -3.35 0.70 -5.08
N CYS A 121 -2.69 0.18 -6.12
CA CYS A 121 -1.94 -1.08 -6.06
C CYS A 121 -0.86 -1.05 -4.97
N CYS A 122 -0.03 -0.01 -4.92
CA CYS A 122 1.00 0.13 -3.89
C CYS A 122 0.38 0.35 -2.50
N PHE A 123 -0.69 1.14 -2.42
CA PHE A 123 -1.32 1.51 -1.16
C PHE A 123 -1.89 0.28 -0.43
N VAL A 124 -2.65 -0.57 -1.12
CA VAL A 124 -3.20 -1.79 -0.51
C VAL A 124 -2.11 -2.82 -0.15
N TRP A 125 -0.99 -2.79 -0.86
CA TRP A 125 0.12 -3.73 -0.64
C TRP A 125 0.96 -3.40 0.59
N PHE A 126 1.21 -2.11 0.85
CA PHE A 126 2.11 -1.66 1.91
C PHE A 126 1.41 -1.04 3.12
N ASN A 127 0.30 -0.33 2.93
CA ASN A 127 -0.34 0.41 4.01
C ASN A 127 -1.16 -0.53 4.89
N ASN A 128 -0.94 -0.46 6.22
CA ASN A 128 -1.70 -1.19 7.24
C ASN A 128 -2.54 -0.27 8.15
N THR A 129 -2.62 1.03 7.83
CA THR A 129 -3.41 2.04 8.55
C THR A 129 -4.78 2.22 7.90
N ALA A 130 -4.81 2.65 6.64
CA ALA A 130 -6.02 2.79 5.83
C ALA A 130 -6.54 1.43 5.33
N TYR A 131 -5.67 0.42 5.29
CA TYR A 131 -6.03 -0.98 5.06
C TYR A 131 -5.65 -1.80 6.29
N PRO A 132 -6.43 -1.75 7.39
CA PRO A 132 -6.11 -2.46 8.63
C PRO A 132 -5.91 -3.96 8.39
N SER A 133 -4.82 -4.51 8.94
CA SER A 133 -4.50 -5.93 8.76
C SER A 133 -5.52 -6.86 9.44
N GLU A 134 -6.30 -6.35 10.39
CA GLU A 134 -7.45 -7.02 10.98
C GLU A 134 -8.54 -7.37 9.95
N PHE A 135 -8.73 -6.52 8.93
CA PHE A 135 -9.76 -6.72 7.91
C PHE A 135 -9.19 -7.30 6.61
N TYR A 136 -8.00 -6.84 6.20
CA TYR A 136 -7.38 -7.19 4.91
C TYR A 136 -6.31 -8.30 5.03
N GLY A 137 -5.97 -8.73 6.24
CA GLY A 137 -4.85 -9.63 6.50
C GLY A 137 -3.51 -8.90 6.52
N PRO A 138 -2.40 -9.58 6.86
CA PRO A 138 -1.09 -8.97 6.93
C PRO A 138 -0.59 -8.53 5.55
N THR A 139 0.21 -7.46 5.51
CA THR A 139 1.01 -7.16 4.31
C THR A 139 2.11 -8.21 4.12
N GLY A 140 2.72 -8.27 2.93
CA GLY A 140 3.88 -9.14 2.69
C GLY A 140 5.04 -8.88 3.67
N PRO A 141 5.48 -7.62 3.83
CA PRO A 141 6.45 -7.24 4.86
C PRO A 141 6.03 -7.64 6.28
N GLU A 142 4.76 -7.46 6.62
CA GLU A 142 4.23 -7.79 7.95
C GLU A 142 4.27 -9.29 8.26
N ALA A 143 3.85 -10.14 7.32
CA ALA A 143 3.91 -11.58 7.47
C ALA A 143 5.37 -12.10 7.57
N SER A 144 6.30 -11.50 6.81
CA SER A 144 7.72 -11.83 6.87
C SER A 144 8.35 -11.48 8.23
N GLN A 145 8.06 -10.29 8.77
CA GLN A 145 8.54 -9.92 10.10
C GLN A 145 7.87 -10.74 11.20
N ALA A 146 6.59 -11.07 11.02
CA ALA A 146 5.86 -11.94 11.93
C ALA A 146 6.52 -13.32 12.04
N GLN A 147 6.95 -13.91 10.91
CA GLN A 147 7.70 -15.17 10.89
C GLN A 147 9.00 -15.09 11.72
N ALA A 148 9.81 -14.06 11.48
CA ALA A 148 11.07 -13.88 12.22
C ALA A 148 10.83 -13.70 13.72
N PHE A 149 9.81 -12.93 14.09
CA PHE A 149 9.41 -12.74 15.48
C PHE A 149 8.95 -14.04 16.14
N THR A 150 8.07 -14.82 15.49
CA THR A 150 7.57 -16.10 16.03
C THR A 150 8.72 -17.06 16.36
N PHE A 151 9.69 -17.22 15.46
CA PHE A 151 10.84 -18.10 15.71
C PHE A 151 11.81 -17.54 16.75
N LEU A 152 11.99 -16.21 16.81
CA LEU A 152 12.78 -15.56 17.87
C LEU A 152 12.17 -15.87 19.24
N VAL A 153 10.86 -15.67 19.42
CA VAL A 153 10.17 -15.95 20.69
C VAL A 153 10.30 -17.41 21.08
N ARG A 154 10.06 -18.33 20.13
CA ARG A 154 10.19 -19.78 20.37
C ARG A 154 11.58 -20.14 20.85
N ASP A 155 12.62 -19.73 20.13
CA ASP A 155 14.00 -20.14 20.43
C ASP A 155 14.50 -19.46 21.71
N GLN A 156 14.07 -18.24 22.00
CA GLN A 156 14.34 -17.58 23.28
C GLN A 156 13.74 -18.34 24.47
N ARG A 157 12.50 -18.85 24.34
CA ARG A 157 11.87 -19.70 25.37
C ARG A 157 12.55 -21.04 25.55
N LEU A 158 13.20 -21.55 24.51
CA LEU A 158 14.07 -22.74 24.59
C LEU A 158 15.46 -22.42 25.19
N GLY A 159 15.71 -21.18 25.61
CA GLY A 159 16.96 -20.76 26.25
C GLY A 159 18.01 -20.22 25.29
N ALA A 160 17.68 -19.98 24.01
CA ALA A 160 18.63 -19.41 23.07
C ALA A 160 18.90 -17.91 23.35
N ASN A 161 20.17 -17.52 23.34
CA ASN A 161 20.57 -16.12 23.42
C ASN A 161 20.42 -15.44 22.05
N VAL A 162 19.24 -14.91 21.76
CA VAL A 162 18.90 -14.36 20.43
C VAL A 162 19.77 -13.18 19.98
N GLY A 163 20.36 -12.43 20.93
CA GLY A 163 21.25 -11.30 20.63
C GLY A 163 22.69 -11.69 20.30
N SER A 164 23.13 -12.92 20.62
CA SER A 164 24.50 -13.41 20.34
C SER A 164 24.52 -14.64 19.44
N ALA A 165 23.35 -15.09 18.97
CA ALA A 165 23.24 -16.24 18.10
C ALA A 165 23.70 -15.88 16.67
N GLN A 166 24.87 -16.39 16.29
CA GLN A 166 25.40 -16.25 14.94
C GLN A 166 24.73 -17.25 13.99
N GLY A 167 24.29 -16.77 12.83
CA GLY A 167 23.80 -17.58 11.73
C GLY A 167 24.92 -18.10 10.82
N PRO A 168 24.61 -18.98 9.85
CA PRO A 168 25.61 -19.63 9.00
C PRO A 168 26.46 -18.68 8.15
N THR A 169 25.94 -17.49 7.83
CA THR A 169 26.64 -16.47 7.01
C THR A 169 27.58 -15.58 7.82
N GLY A 170 27.65 -15.78 9.13
CA GLY A 170 28.38 -14.92 10.06
C GLY A 170 27.58 -13.72 10.58
N LEU A 171 26.41 -13.41 9.99
CA LEU A 171 25.45 -12.44 10.51
C LEU A 171 24.65 -13.02 11.68
N GLY A 172 23.98 -12.16 12.47
CA GLY A 172 23.10 -12.63 13.53
C GLY A 172 21.88 -13.37 12.98
N LYS A 173 21.55 -14.52 13.59
CA LYS A 173 20.45 -15.39 13.14
C LYS A 173 19.08 -14.71 13.30
N TYR A 174 18.86 -14.04 14.44
CA TYR A 174 17.57 -13.39 14.76
C TYR A 174 17.61 -11.88 14.67
N LEU A 175 18.74 -11.26 15.07
CA LEU A 175 18.92 -9.82 15.11
C LEU A 175 20.20 -9.44 14.36
N MET A 176 20.14 -8.35 13.60
CA MET A 176 21.29 -7.77 12.92
C MET A 176 21.13 -6.24 12.85
N ARG A 177 22.07 -5.56 12.19
CA ARG A 177 21.99 -4.12 11.97
C ARG A 177 21.51 -3.80 10.56
N SER A 178 20.69 -2.75 10.44
CA SER A 178 20.40 -2.09 9.17
C SER A 178 21.67 -1.42 8.61
N PRO A 179 21.65 -0.94 7.35
CA PRO A 179 22.74 -0.14 6.79
C PRO A 179 23.04 1.15 7.59
N THR A 180 22.06 1.67 8.33
CA THR A 180 22.16 2.89 9.16
C THR A 180 22.38 2.61 10.64
N GLY A 181 22.41 1.34 11.05
CA GLY A 181 22.84 0.91 12.38
C GLY A 181 21.72 0.53 13.36
N GLU A 182 20.45 0.69 13.00
CA GLU A 182 19.31 0.22 13.80
C GLU A 182 19.31 -1.30 13.95
N ILE A 183 18.82 -1.79 15.09
CA ILE A 183 18.61 -3.23 15.31
C ILE A 183 17.33 -3.67 14.58
N ILE A 184 17.48 -4.66 13.70
CA ILE A 184 16.43 -5.20 12.84
C ILE A 184 16.43 -6.73 12.93
N PHE A 185 15.37 -7.36 12.44
CA PHE A 185 15.33 -8.82 12.31
C PHE A 185 16.34 -9.33 11.26
N GLY A 186 16.90 -10.51 11.53
CA GLY A 186 17.87 -11.21 10.68
C GLY A 186 17.24 -12.06 9.58
N GLY A 187 18.07 -12.61 8.70
CA GLY A 187 17.62 -13.42 7.56
C GLY A 187 17.06 -12.57 6.42
N GLU A 188 16.27 -13.18 5.53
CA GLU A 188 15.77 -12.49 4.33
C GLU A 188 14.85 -11.30 4.62
N THR A 189 14.22 -11.29 5.79
CA THR A 189 13.35 -10.20 6.25
C THR A 189 14.12 -8.91 6.58
N MET A 190 15.46 -8.92 6.50
CA MET A 190 16.27 -7.70 6.58
C MET A 190 15.80 -6.62 5.59
N ARG A 191 15.23 -7.04 4.44
CA ARG A 191 14.68 -6.13 3.41
C ARG A 191 13.40 -5.40 3.85
N PHE A 192 12.74 -5.86 4.90
CA PHE A 192 11.45 -5.35 5.37
C PHE A 192 11.56 -4.63 6.72
N TRP A 193 12.76 -4.17 7.08
CA TRP A 193 13.02 -3.54 8.37
C TRP A 193 12.26 -2.21 8.60
N ASP A 194 11.78 -1.61 7.51
CA ASP A 194 10.94 -0.41 7.49
C ASP A 194 9.51 -0.64 7.99
N LEU A 195 9.09 -1.91 8.16
CA LEU A 195 7.75 -2.23 8.66
C LEU A 195 7.52 -1.58 10.04
N ARG A 196 6.40 -0.88 10.14
CA ARG A 196 5.80 -0.47 11.41
C ARG A 196 4.45 -1.14 11.58
N ALA A 197 4.23 -1.76 12.73
CA ALA A 197 2.98 -2.47 13.01
C ALA A 197 2.65 -2.39 14.50
N PRO A 198 1.38 -2.22 14.88
CA PRO A 198 0.98 -1.99 16.27
C PRO A 198 1.40 -3.13 17.21
N TRP A 199 1.53 -4.35 16.71
CA TRP A 199 2.00 -5.51 17.48
C TRP A 199 3.53 -5.55 17.67
N LEU A 200 4.31 -4.81 16.88
CA LEU A 200 5.77 -4.80 16.94
C LEU A 200 6.31 -3.52 17.58
N GLU A 201 5.66 -2.38 17.39
CA GLU A 201 6.10 -1.06 17.90
C GLU A 201 6.43 -1.02 19.41
N PRO A 202 5.70 -1.71 20.31
CA PRO A 202 6.04 -1.73 21.73
C PRO A 202 7.46 -2.27 22.02
N LEU A 203 8.02 -3.07 21.11
CA LEU A 203 9.34 -3.70 21.24
C LEU A 203 10.45 -2.85 20.60
N ARG A 204 10.10 -1.71 20.00
CA ARG A 204 11.04 -0.78 19.36
C ARG A 204 11.43 0.33 20.33
N GLY A 205 12.73 0.65 20.37
CA GLY A 205 13.32 1.79 21.05
C GLY A 205 13.97 2.77 20.06
N PRO A 206 14.75 3.74 20.55
CA PRO A 206 15.38 4.76 19.70
C PRO A 206 16.33 4.21 18.62
N ASN A 207 16.93 3.04 18.88
CA ASN A 207 17.93 2.40 18.00
C ASN A 207 17.37 1.16 17.29
N GLY A 208 16.05 1.07 17.06
CA GLY A 208 15.39 -0.11 16.49
C GLY A 208 14.89 -1.07 17.56
N LEU A 209 14.91 -2.38 17.30
CA LEU A 209 14.41 -3.39 18.25
C LEU A 209 15.23 -3.40 19.54
N ASP A 210 14.56 -3.29 20.68
CA ASP A 210 15.20 -3.25 21.99
C ASP A 210 15.35 -4.67 22.57
N LEU A 211 16.60 -5.09 22.75
CA LEU A 211 16.93 -6.42 23.28
C LEU A 211 16.40 -6.62 24.71
N SER A 212 16.31 -5.57 25.53
CA SER A 212 15.77 -5.67 26.89
C SER A 212 14.28 -5.97 26.87
N ARG A 213 13.53 -5.30 25.99
CA ARG A 213 12.09 -5.51 25.78
C ARG A 213 11.81 -6.87 25.14
N LEU A 214 12.59 -7.27 24.14
CA LEU A 214 12.48 -8.61 23.54
C LEU A 214 12.68 -9.72 24.58
N LYS A 215 13.49 -9.50 25.61
CA LYS A 215 13.73 -10.47 26.67
C LYS A 215 12.59 -10.57 27.70
N LYS A 216 11.88 -9.47 27.97
CA LYS A 216 11.03 -9.35 29.16
C LYS A 216 9.58 -8.96 28.89
N ASP A 217 9.34 -8.22 27.80
CA ASP A 217 8.10 -7.47 27.62
C ASP A 217 7.22 -8.03 26.49
N ILE A 218 7.62 -9.15 25.88
CA ILE A 218 6.81 -9.83 24.88
C ILE A 218 5.51 -10.33 25.51
N GLN A 219 4.39 -9.92 24.92
CA GLN A 219 3.05 -10.27 25.39
C GLN A 219 2.47 -11.45 24.59
N PRO A 220 1.66 -12.33 25.24
CA PRO A 220 1.03 -13.45 24.54
C PRO A 220 0.14 -13.05 23.36
N TRP A 221 -0.45 -11.84 23.37
CA TRP A 221 -1.25 -11.36 22.25
C TRP A 221 -0.39 -11.00 21.02
N GLN A 222 0.85 -10.52 21.22
CA GLN A 222 1.81 -10.27 20.12
C GLN A 222 2.24 -11.60 19.50
N GLU A 223 2.45 -12.63 20.33
CA GLU A 223 2.77 -13.98 19.86
C GLU A 223 1.64 -14.55 19.00
N ARG A 224 0.39 -14.50 19.49
CA ARG A 224 -0.78 -14.93 18.71
C ARG A 224 -0.89 -14.18 17.38
N ARG A 225 -0.77 -12.85 17.43
CA ARG A 225 -0.85 -11.99 16.25
C ARG A 225 0.23 -12.31 15.23
N SER A 226 1.47 -12.53 15.67
CA SER A 226 2.56 -12.90 14.77
C SER A 226 2.37 -14.29 14.17
N ALA A 227 1.90 -15.28 14.94
CA ALA A 227 1.63 -16.61 14.44
C ALA A 227 0.48 -16.59 13.41
N GLU A 228 -0.58 -15.82 13.68
CA GLU A 228 -1.69 -15.58 12.73
C GLU A 228 -1.18 -14.95 11.44
N TYR A 229 -0.37 -13.90 11.51
CA TYR A 229 0.11 -13.18 10.33
C TYR A 229 1.17 -13.95 9.53
N MET A 230 2.04 -14.72 10.20
CA MET A 230 2.96 -15.64 9.53
C MET A 230 2.21 -16.70 8.71
N THR A 231 1.11 -17.23 9.25
CA THR A 231 0.33 -18.30 8.60
C THR A 231 -0.67 -17.79 7.55
N HIS A 232 -0.96 -16.48 7.55
CA HIS A 232 -1.82 -15.82 6.56
C HIS A 232 -1.04 -14.88 5.64
N ALA A 233 0.24 -15.18 5.39
CA ALA A 233 1.05 -14.44 4.43
C ALA A 233 0.33 -14.35 3.07
N PRO A 234 0.40 -13.22 2.34
CA PRO A 234 -0.37 -12.98 1.12
C PRO A 234 0.17 -13.74 -0.11
N LEU A 235 0.36 -15.06 0.03
CA LEU A 235 0.80 -15.99 -1.01
C LEU A 235 -0.29 -17.03 -1.25
N GLY A 236 -0.54 -17.30 -2.52
CA GLY A 236 -1.44 -18.35 -2.95
C GLY A 236 -1.50 -18.45 -4.47
N SER A 237 -2.11 -19.51 -4.95
CA SER A 237 -2.28 -19.82 -6.36
C SER A 237 -3.57 -19.21 -6.93
N LEU A 238 -3.67 -19.19 -8.27
CA LEU A 238 -4.83 -18.62 -8.97
C LEU A 238 -6.15 -19.37 -8.68
N ASN A 239 -6.08 -20.68 -8.40
CA ASN A 239 -7.21 -21.51 -7.98
C ASN A 239 -7.41 -21.51 -6.45
N SER A 240 -6.89 -20.49 -5.77
CA SER A 240 -7.08 -20.21 -4.34
C SER A 240 -6.46 -21.22 -3.36
N VAL A 241 -5.43 -21.97 -3.76
CA VAL A 241 -4.62 -22.75 -2.80
C VAL A 241 -3.63 -21.81 -2.13
N GLY A 242 -3.78 -21.62 -0.82
CA GLY A 242 -2.94 -20.74 -0.01
C GLY A 242 -1.60 -21.36 0.34
N GLY A 243 -0.58 -20.51 0.48
CA GLY A 243 0.79 -20.93 0.78
C GLY A 243 1.75 -20.73 -0.39
N VAL A 244 2.89 -21.42 -0.31
CA VAL A 244 3.94 -21.34 -1.34
C VAL A 244 3.54 -22.09 -2.61
N ALA A 245 4.24 -21.84 -3.72
CA ALA A 245 3.91 -22.47 -5.02
C ALA A 245 4.01 -24.01 -5.01
N THR A 246 4.75 -24.60 -4.06
CA THR A 246 4.91 -26.04 -3.88
C THR A 246 3.98 -26.62 -2.80
N GLU A 247 3.05 -25.81 -2.27
CA GLU A 247 2.11 -26.27 -1.25
C GLU A 247 1.09 -27.24 -1.85
N ILE A 248 0.69 -28.23 -1.05
CA ILE A 248 -0.37 -29.17 -1.45
C ILE A 248 -1.75 -28.50 -1.36
N ASN A 249 -2.74 -29.06 -2.06
CA ASN A 249 -4.12 -28.58 -2.00
C ASN A 249 -4.74 -28.86 -0.62
N ALA A 250 -4.63 -27.90 0.31
CA ALA A 250 -5.15 -28.03 1.67
C ALA A 250 -5.92 -26.79 2.13
N VAL A 251 -5.33 -25.60 1.98
CA VAL A 251 -5.90 -24.34 2.48
C VAL A 251 -6.48 -23.54 1.33
N ASN A 252 -7.77 -23.20 1.41
CA ASN A 252 -8.42 -22.30 0.45
C ASN A 252 -8.23 -20.85 0.91
N TYR A 253 -7.17 -20.18 0.44
CA TYR A 253 -6.83 -18.82 0.86
C TYR A 253 -6.00 -18.09 -0.20
N VAL A 254 -6.44 -16.87 -0.53
CA VAL A 254 -5.62 -15.84 -1.18
C VAL A 254 -6.00 -14.52 -0.53
N SER A 255 -5.00 -13.78 -0.06
CA SER A 255 -5.23 -12.51 0.63
C SER A 255 -6.02 -11.52 -0.24
N PRO A 256 -6.99 -10.77 0.34
CA PRO A 256 -7.61 -9.63 -0.31
C PRO A 256 -6.60 -8.62 -0.87
N ARG A 257 -5.44 -8.46 -0.21
CA ARG A 257 -4.37 -7.58 -0.70
C ARG A 257 -3.82 -8.02 -2.05
N SER A 258 -3.62 -9.33 -2.25
CA SER A 258 -3.15 -9.88 -3.53
C SER A 258 -4.19 -9.67 -4.63
N TRP A 259 -5.48 -9.94 -4.35
CA TRP A 259 -6.56 -9.69 -5.30
C TRP A 259 -6.67 -8.22 -5.69
N LEU A 260 -6.66 -7.32 -4.71
CA LEU A 260 -6.77 -5.88 -4.95
C LEU A 260 -5.54 -5.33 -5.67
N ALA A 261 -4.32 -5.68 -5.23
CA ALA A 261 -3.10 -5.17 -5.86
C ALA A 261 -3.00 -5.62 -7.34
N THR A 262 -3.19 -6.91 -7.61
CA THR A 262 -3.09 -7.45 -8.97
C THR A 262 -4.17 -6.89 -9.90
N SER A 263 -5.42 -6.80 -9.45
CA SER A 263 -6.50 -6.22 -10.25
C SER A 263 -6.26 -4.74 -10.58
N HIS A 264 -5.88 -3.93 -9.59
CA HIS A 264 -5.61 -2.50 -9.81
C HIS A 264 -4.37 -2.26 -10.67
N PHE A 265 -3.35 -3.11 -10.57
CA PHE A 265 -2.19 -3.04 -11.46
C PHE A 265 -2.59 -3.30 -12.92
N VAL A 266 -3.36 -4.37 -13.18
CA VAL A 266 -3.81 -4.71 -14.54
C VAL A 266 -4.69 -3.60 -15.12
N LEU A 267 -5.62 -3.06 -14.33
CA LEU A 267 -6.45 -1.93 -14.74
C LEU A 267 -5.59 -0.68 -15.03
N GLY A 268 -4.68 -0.33 -14.12
CA GLY A 268 -3.77 0.81 -14.29
C GLY A 268 -2.93 0.71 -15.56
N PHE A 269 -2.41 -0.49 -15.86
CA PHE A 269 -1.67 -0.76 -17.09
C PHE A 269 -2.52 -0.59 -18.35
N PHE A 270 -3.71 -1.18 -18.43
CA PHE A 270 -4.54 -1.03 -19.63
C PHE A 270 -5.07 0.39 -19.82
N LEU A 271 -5.33 1.12 -18.73
CA LEU A 271 -5.66 2.54 -18.79
C LEU A 271 -4.48 3.38 -19.31
N PHE A 272 -3.24 3.02 -18.98
CA PHE A 272 -2.05 3.65 -19.55
C PHE A 272 -1.95 3.41 -21.07
N VAL A 273 -2.18 2.17 -21.50
CA VAL A 273 -2.20 1.82 -22.92
C VAL A 273 -3.29 2.62 -23.65
N GLY A 274 -4.49 2.73 -23.05
CA GLY A 274 -5.57 3.56 -23.56
C GLY A 274 -5.21 5.05 -23.63
N HIS A 275 -4.49 5.56 -22.63
CA HIS A 275 -3.95 6.93 -22.64
C HIS A 275 -3.03 7.16 -23.85
N LEU A 276 -2.03 6.30 -24.06
CA LEU A 276 -1.09 6.43 -25.19
C LEU A 276 -1.81 6.37 -26.53
N TRP A 277 -2.75 5.43 -26.68
CA TRP A 277 -3.56 5.28 -27.89
C TRP A 277 -4.36 6.55 -28.21
N HIS A 278 -5.17 7.02 -27.27
CA HIS A 278 -6.05 8.16 -27.50
C HIS A 278 -5.28 9.49 -27.57
N ALA A 279 -4.21 9.66 -26.80
CA ALA A 279 -3.38 10.87 -26.87
C ALA A 279 -2.68 10.99 -28.23
N GLY A 280 -2.11 9.88 -28.73
CA GLY A 280 -1.48 9.83 -30.04
C GLY A 280 -2.47 10.09 -31.16
N ARG A 281 -3.62 9.42 -31.13
CA ARG A 281 -4.69 9.61 -32.12
C ARG A 281 -5.27 11.02 -32.10
N ALA A 282 -5.54 11.58 -30.93
CA ALA A 282 -6.06 12.95 -30.81
C ALA A 282 -5.09 13.98 -31.41
N ARG A 283 -3.78 13.82 -31.19
CA ARG A 283 -2.76 14.70 -31.78
C ARG A 283 -2.70 14.55 -33.31
N ALA A 284 -2.69 13.31 -33.81
CA ALA A 284 -2.68 13.05 -35.25
C ALA A 284 -3.94 13.61 -35.94
N ALA A 285 -5.11 13.49 -35.29
CA ALA A 285 -6.38 13.99 -35.81
C ALA A 285 -6.45 15.52 -35.80
N ALA A 286 -5.96 16.15 -34.73
CA ALA A 286 -5.86 17.61 -34.67
C ALA A 286 -4.91 18.18 -35.73
N ALA A 287 -3.87 17.42 -36.10
CA ALA A 287 -2.93 17.78 -37.15
C ALA A 287 -3.33 17.28 -38.56
N GLY A 288 -4.44 16.54 -38.68
CA GLY A 288 -5.05 16.14 -39.95
C GLY A 288 -4.39 14.98 -40.71
N PHE A 289 -3.56 14.16 -40.05
CA PHE A 289 -2.87 13.03 -40.68
C PHE A 289 -3.18 11.66 -40.05
N GLU A 290 -4.25 11.56 -39.25
CA GLU A 290 -4.63 10.33 -38.55
C GLU A 290 -5.05 9.19 -39.50
N LYS A 291 -5.41 9.51 -40.74
CA LYS A 291 -5.84 8.54 -41.76
C LYS A 291 -4.72 8.09 -42.70
N GLY A 292 -3.50 8.58 -42.49
CA GLY A 292 -2.35 8.28 -43.34
C GLY A 292 -1.66 9.53 -43.86
N ILE A 293 -0.55 9.31 -44.56
CA ILE A 293 0.28 10.36 -45.17
C ILE A 293 -0.33 10.75 -46.52
N ASP A 294 -0.40 12.05 -46.79
CA ASP A 294 -0.74 12.55 -48.13
C ASP A 294 0.39 12.20 -49.10
N ARG A 295 0.05 11.48 -50.18
CA ARG A 295 1.02 11.03 -51.18
C ARG A 295 1.64 12.18 -51.96
N ASP A 296 0.96 13.31 -52.06
CA ASP A 296 1.44 14.48 -52.79
C ASP A 296 2.26 15.43 -51.88
N LEU A 297 2.14 15.29 -50.56
CA LEU A 297 2.75 16.18 -49.55
C LEU A 297 3.46 15.39 -48.42
N GLU A 298 4.24 14.37 -48.77
CA GLU A 298 4.99 13.57 -47.79
C GLU A 298 6.08 14.41 -47.08
N PRO A 299 5.98 14.68 -45.77
CA PRO A 299 6.86 15.65 -45.09
C PRO A 299 8.35 15.30 -45.14
N VAL A 300 8.68 14.01 -45.13
CA VAL A 300 10.06 13.51 -45.12
C VAL A 300 10.79 13.87 -46.41
N LEU A 301 10.10 13.99 -47.55
CA LEU A 301 10.70 14.37 -48.83
C LEU A 301 11.17 15.83 -48.88
N PHE A 302 10.64 16.68 -48.01
CA PHE A 302 11.04 18.09 -47.90
C PHE A 302 12.13 18.33 -46.86
N MET A 303 12.55 17.29 -46.12
CA MET A 303 13.62 17.39 -45.13
C MET A 303 14.99 17.15 -45.77
N THR A 304 16.02 17.79 -45.22
CA THR A 304 17.40 17.55 -45.64
C THR A 304 17.79 16.10 -45.34
N PRO A 305 18.47 15.40 -46.27
CA PRO A 305 19.04 14.09 -45.99
C PRO A 305 19.96 14.14 -44.77
N LEU A 306 19.96 13.06 -43.98
CA LEU A 306 20.77 12.99 -42.76
C LEU A 306 22.27 12.78 -43.03
N ASN A 307 22.68 12.59 -44.29
CA ASN A 307 24.04 12.29 -44.72
C ASN A 307 24.60 13.38 -45.63
#